data_AF-A0A4R0GIH5-F1
#
_entry.id   AF-A0A4R0GIH5-F1
#
_cell.length_a   1.000
_cell.length_b   1.000
_cell.length_c   1.000
_cell.angle_alpha   90.00
_cell.angle_beta   90.00
_cell.angle_gamma   90.00
#
_symmetry.space_group_name_H-M   'P 1'
#
loop_
_entity.id
_entity.type
_entity.pdbx_description
1 polymer ?
#
loop_
_entity_poly.entity_id
_entity_poly.type
_entity_poly.pdbx_seq_one_letter_code
_entity_poly.pdbx_strand_id
1 'polypeptide(L)' 'MAEVNRQFRDHYGIPVRVIRWEPEKQRVIYLREAQGYEHECFSPL' A
#
# COMPACT_ATOMS: atom_id res chain seq x y z
N MET A 1 4.05 21.54 5.62
CA MET A 1 4.53 20.26 5.09
C MET A 1 3.90 19.19 5.96
N ALA A 2 2.82 18.56 5.50
CA ALA A 2 2.13 17.56 6.31
C ALA A 2 2.95 16.27 6.28
N GLU A 3 3.35 15.79 7.45
CA GLU A 3 4.08 14.54 7.62
C GLU A 3 3.22 13.39 7.06
N VAL A 4 3.62 12.83 5.91
CA VAL A 4 2.93 11.68 5.29
C VAL A 4 3.40 10.38 5.96
N ASN A 5 3.35 10.32 7.29
CA ASN A 5 3.33 9.05 8.01
C ASN A 5 1.90 8.47 8.00
N ARG A 6 1.23 8.54 6.84
CA ARG A 6 -0.07 7.90 6.65
C ARG A 6 0.20 6.40 6.56
N GLN A 7 0.00 5.71 7.67
CA GLN A 7 -0.15 4.26 7.65
C GLN A 7 -1.37 3.95 6.77
N PHE A 8 -1.10 3.53 5.53
CA PHE A 8 -2.15 3.08 4.63
C PHE A 8 -2.67 1.75 5.15
N ARG A 9 -3.99 1.57 5.12
CA ARG A 9 -4.62 0.29 5.44
C ARG A 9 -5.25 -0.24 4.16
N ASP A 10 -5.11 -1.54 3.91
CA ASP A 10 -5.84 -2.16 2.81
C ASP A 10 -7.34 -2.30 3.15
N HIS A 11 -8.15 -2.84 2.23
CA HIS A 11 -9.60 -3.03 2.42
C HIS A 11 -9.95 -3.84 3.69
N TYR A 12 -9.04 -4.71 4.14
CA TYR A 12 -9.18 -5.50 5.37
C TYR A 12 -8.69 -4.75 6.63
N GLY A 13 -8.28 -3.49 6.53
CA GLY A 13 -7.83 -2.68 7.67
C GLY A 13 -6.39 -2.97 8.13
N ILE A 14 -5.64 -3.81 7.42
CA ILE A 14 -4.28 -4.19 7.82
C ILE A 14 -3.30 -3.12 7.32
N PRO A 15 -2.32 -2.70 8.14
CA PRO A 15 -1.33 -1.71 7.74
C PRO A 15 -0.48 -2.24 6.60
N VAL A 16 -0.34 -1.40 5.57
CA VAL A 16 0.42 -1.68 4.37
C VAL A 16 1.37 -0.53 4.09
N ARG A 17 2.54 -0.87 3.53
CA ARG A 17 3.53 0.09 3.06
C ARG A 17 3.42 0.21 1.56
N VAL A 18 2.97 1.37 1.09
CA VAL A 18 2.96 1.68 -0.35
C VAL A 18 4.40 1.75 -0.84
N ILE A 19 4.75 0.90 -1.82
CA ILE A 19 6.07 0.91 -2.44
C ILE A 19 6.06 1.79 -3.70
N ARG A 20 4.98 1.69 -4.49
CA ARG A 20 4.89 2.31 -5.81
C ARG A 20 3.46 2.68 -6.14
N TRP A 21 3.30 3.79 -6.86
CA TRP A 21 2.05 4.14 -7.53
C TRP A 21 2.24 4.06 -9.05
N GLU A 22 1.34 3.35 -9.72
CA GLU A 22 1.29 3.24 -11.19
C GLU A 22 0.10 4.05 -11.73
N PRO A 23 0.32 5.32 -12.14
CA PRO A 23 -0.75 6.18 -12.64
C PRO A 23 -1.35 5.68 -13.97
N GLU A 24 -0.55 5.05 -14.82
CA GLU A 24 -0.97 4.51 -16.12
C GLU A 24 -2.10 3.47 -16.00
N LYS A 25 -2.12 2.76 -14.87
CA LYS A 25 -3.09 1.70 -14.57
C LYS A 25 -3.97 2.05 -13.37
N GLN A 26 -3.88 3.29 -12.88
CA GLN A 26 -4.58 3.79 -11.71
C GLN A 26 -4.56 2.81 -10.52
N ARG A 27 -3.38 2.28 -10.20
CA ARG A 27 -3.22 1.27 -9.14
C ARG A 27 -2.05 1.59 -8.22
N VAL A 28 -2.17 1.16 -6.97
CA VAL A 28 -1.14 1.31 -5.94
C VAL A 28 -0.58 -0.05 -5.61
N ILE A 29 0.74 -0.18 -5.65
CA ILE A 29 1.48 -1.37 -5.22
C ILE A 29 1.95 -1.16 -3.78
N TYR A 30 1.65 -2.11 -2.91
CA TYR A 30 2.00 -2.07 -1.50
C TYR A 30 2.42 -3.44 -0.97
N LEU A 31 3.15 -3.43 0.14
CA LEU A 31 3.50 -4.62 0.92
C LEU A 31 2.70 -4.66 2.22
N ARG A 32 2.39 -5.86 2.65
CA ARG A 32 1.70 -6.12 3.93
C ARG A 32 2.75 -6.50 4.98
N GLU A 33 3.22 -5.52 5.75
CA GLU A 33 4.27 -5.74 6.76
C GLU A 33 3.79 -6.61 7.94
N ALA A 34 2.47 -6.65 8.19
CA ALA A 34 1.88 -7.29 9.37
C ALA A 34 2.11 -8.80 9.53
N GLN A 35 2.56 -9.53 8.50
CA GLN A 35 2.74 -11.00 8.56
C GLN A 35 4.06 -11.51 7.96
N GLY A 36 5.06 -10.64 7.70
CA GLY A 36 6.25 -11.06 6.95
C GLY A 36 5.91 -11.52 5.53
N TYR A 37 4.79 -11.04 4.98
CA TYR A 37 4.29 -11.42 3.67
C TYR A 37 4.94 -10.50 2.63
N GLU A 38 6.04 -10.97 2.03
CA GLU A 38 6.84 -10.21 1.06
C GLU A 38 6.19 -10.11 -0.34
N HIS A 39 4.99 -10.66 -0.53
CA HIS A 39 4.30 -10.58 -1.80
C HIS A 39 3.75 -9.18 -2.06
N GLU A 40 4.09 -8.64 -3.22
CA GLU A 40 3.58 -7.38 -3.74
C GLU A 40 2.08 -7.49 -4.04
N CYS A 41 1.26 -6.74 -3.32
CA CYS A 41 -0.17 -6.61 -3.60
C CYS A 41 -0.45 -5.31 -4.36
N PHE A 42 -1.51 -5.33 -5.17
CA PHE A 42 -2.00 -4.15 -5.86
C PHE A 42 -3.47 -3.89 -5.50
N SER A 43 -3.82 -2.63 -5.25
CA SER A 43 -5.20 -2.18 -5.16
C SER A 43 -5.47 -1.22 -6.31
N PRO A 44 -6.57 -1.41 -7.08
CA PRO A 44 -7.09 -0.33 -7.91
C PRO A 44 -7.46 0.85 -7.00
N LEU A 45 -7.27 2.07 -7.54
CA LEU A 45 -7.76 3.30 -6.93
C LEU A 45 -9.27 3.43 -7.07
#